data_AF-A0A2P6W0H3-F1
#
_entry.id   AF-A0A2P6W0H3-F1
#
_cell.length_a   1.000
_cell.length_b   1.000
_cell.length_c   1.000
_cell.angle_alpha   90.00
_cell.angle_beta   90.00
_cell.angle_gamma   90.00
#
_symmetry.space_group_name_H-M   'P 1'
#
loop_
_entity.id
_entity.type
_entity.pdbx_description
1 polymer ?
#
loop_
_entity_poly.entity_id
_entity_poly.type
_entity_poly.pdbx_seq_one_letter_code
_entity_poly.pdbx_strand_id
1 'polypeptide(L)'
;MTRILANWKAMMGLNTSWFKVDETQEKLESETEKWLEKLNSRLEERDRSIDQMENVIAYRDDTEHFLEEEDFIRAWESVIYAWGILETLERLGKFEE
;
A
#
# COMPACT_ATOMS: atom_id res chain seq x y z
N MET A 1 19.93 -23.59 -19.55
CA MET A 1 19.93 -23.41 -18.07
C MET A 1 18.66 -23.90 -17.38
N THR A 2 17.49 -23.85 -18.00
CA THR A 2 16.19 -24.27 -17.42
C THR A 2 16.08 -25.75 -17.07
N ARG A 3 16.67 -26.65 -17.88
CA ARG A 3 16.55 -28.11 -17.69
C ARG A 3 17.40 -28.67 -16.54
N ILE A 4 18.52 -28.01 -16.22
CA ILE A 4 19.41 -28.41 -15.10
C ILE A 4 18.77 -28.01 -13.76
N LEU A 5 18.18 -26.82 -13.69
CA LEU A 5 17.44 -26.34 -12.52
C LEU A 5 16.21 -27.21 -12.22
N ALA A 6 15.48 -27.64 -13.25
CA ALA A 6 14.33 -28.54 -13.10
C ALA A 6 14.75 -29.92 -12.54
N ASN A 7 15.87 -30.47 -13.00
CA ASN A 7 16.40 -31.74 -12.50
C ASN A 7 16.89 -31.65 -11.05
N TRP A 8 17.51 -30.53 -10.66
CA TRP A 8 17.98 -30.34 -9.30
C TRP A 8 16.83 -30.23 -8.29
N LYS A 9 15.73 -29.55 -8.66
CA LYS A 9 14.51 -29.45 -7.85
C LYS A 9 13.86 -30.81 -7.59
N ALA A 10 13.79 -31.67 -8.61
CA ALA A 10 13.28 -33.03 -8.46
C ALA A 10 14.17 -33.92 -7.60
N MET A 11 15.50 -33.77 -7.71
CA MET A 11 16.49 -34.58 -6.98
C MET A 11 16.56 -34.26 -5.48
N MET A 12 16.22 -33.02 -5.09
CA MET A 12 16.24 -32.56 -3.69
C MET A 12 14.93 -32.83 -2.93
N GLY A 13 13.91 -33.43 -3.57
CA GLY A 13 12.61 -33.68 -2.93
C GLY A 13 11.91 -32.39 -2.44
N LEU A 14 12.31 -31.24 -2.97
CA LEU A 14 11.75 -29.95 -2.59
C LEU A 14 10.33 -29.87 -3.14
N ASN A 15 9.36 -30.09 -2.26
CA ASN A 15 7.95 -29.83 -2.54
C ASN A 15 7.82 -28.39 -3.06
N THR A 16 7.17 -28.19 -4.21
CA THR A 16 6.90 -26.84 -4.73
C THR A 16 6.01 -26.02 -3.80
N SER A 17 5.43 -26.62 -2.75
CA SER A 17 4.68 -25.91 -1.71
C SER A 17 5.51 -24.98 -0.80
N TRP A 18 6.85 -25.01 -0.85
CA TRP A 18 7.69 -24.08 -0.08
C TRP A 18 7.83 -22.69 -0.72
N PHE A 19 7.32 -22.50 -1.95
CA PHE A 19 7.21 -21.21 -2.63
C PHE A 19 5.74 -20.86 -2.86
N LYS A 20 4.91 -21.03 -1.82
CA LYS A 20 3.55 -20.51 -1.88
C LYS A 20 3.66 -19.00 -1.71
N VAL A 21 3.62 -18.30 -2.84
CA VAL A 21 3.30 -16.87 -2.89
C VAL A 21 2.11 -16.64 -1.99
N ASP A 22 2.24 -15.74 -1.03
CA ASP A 22 1.12 -15.37 -0.19
C ASP A 22 0.23 -14.43 -0.99
N GLU A 23 -0.81 -14.99 -1.61
CA GLU A 23 -1.84 -14.27 -2.37
C GLU A 23 -2.42 -13.08 -1.58
N THR A 24 -2.38 -13.13 -0.24
CA THR A 24 -2.83 -12.02 0.60
C THR A 24 -1.82 -10.88 0.61
N GLN A 25 -0.52 -11.18 0.71
CA GLN A 25 0.55 -10.18 0.69
C GLN A 25 0.59 -9.46 -0.65
N GLU A 26 0.58 -10.19 -1.77
CA GLU A 26 0.56 -9.58 -3.12
C GLU A 26 -0.68 -8.69 -3.32
N LYS A 27 -1.83 -9.12 -2.79
CA LYS A 27 -3.06 -8.34 -2.87
C LYS A 27 -2.99 -7.07 -2.02
N LEU A 28 -2.43 -7.16 -0.81
CA LEU A 28 -2.26 -6.01 0.08
C LEU A 28 -1.29 -5.00 -0.53
N GLU A 29 -0.14 -5.47 -1.03
CA GLU A 29 0.84 -4.63 -1.75
C GLU A 29 0.17 -3.91 -2.92
N SER A 30 -0.42 -4.67 -3.86
CA SER A 30 -1.02 -4.11 -5.09
C SER A 30 -2.17 -3.15 -4.82
N GLU A 31 -3.07 -3.46 -3.87
CA GLU A 31 -4.14 -2.53 -3.53
C GLU A 31 -3.61 -1.31 -2.77
N THR A 32 -2.61 -1.46 -1.90
CA THR A 32 -2.00 -0.33 -1.18
C THR A 32 -1.35 0.65 -2.15
N GLU A 33 -0.51 0.17 -3.09
CA GLU A 33 0.12 1.00 -4.12
C GLU A 33 -0.91 1.78 -4.95
N LYS A 34 -1.95 1.08 -5.41
CA LYS A 34 -3.05 1.67 -6.18
C LYS A 34 -3.79 2.76 -5.41
N TRP A 35 -4.06 2.56 -4.12
CA TRP A 35 -4.75 3.56 -3.30
C TRP A 35 -3.84 4.71 -2.88
N LEU A 36 -2.55 4.46 -2.71
CA LEU A 36 -1.52 5.47 -2.47
C LEU A 36 -1.35 6.37 -3.70
N GLU A 37 -1.27 5.81 -4.91
CA GLU A 37 -1.20 6.58 -6.15
C GLU A 37 -2.39 7.53 -6.28
N LYS A 38 -3.60 7.01 -6.07
CA LYS A 38 -4.82 7.82 -6.09
C LYS A 38 -4.82 8.90 -5.00
N LEU A 39 -4.32 8.58 -3.80
CA LEU A 39 -4.22 9.53 -2.69
C LEU A 39 -3.29 10.68 -3.10
N ASN A 40 -2.11 10.37 -3.63
CA ASN A 40 -1.14 11.33 -4.09
C ASN A 40 -1.74 12.28 -5.14
N SER A 41 -2.41 11.73 -6.17
CA SER A 41 -3.11 12.57 -7.16
C SER A 41 -4.19 13.45 -6.54
N ARG A 42 -4.95 12.92 -5.56
CA ARG A 42 -6.00 13.69 -4.88
C ARG A 42 -5.43 14.83 -4.04
N LEU A 43 -4.22 14.67 -3.49
CA LEU A 43 -3.54 15.65 -2.64
C LEU A 43 -2.87 16.80 -3.40
N GLU A 44 -2.60 16.66 -4.70
CA GLU A 44 -1.95 17.71 -5.51
C GLU A 44 -2.75 19.01 -5.53
N GLU A 45 -4.08 18.92 -5.56
CA GLU A 45 -5.00 20.06 -5.68
C GLU A 45 -5.66 20.46 -4.35
N ARG A 46 -5.18 19.94 -3.21
CA ARG A 46 -5.83 20.13 -1.91
C ARG A 46 -5.16 21.22 -1.09
N ASP A 47 -5.99 22.08 -0.50
CA ASP A 47 -5.52 23.04 0.49
C ASP A 47 -4.93 22.31 1.70
N ARG A 48 -3.68 22.61 2.02
CA ARG A 48 -2.93 22.02 3.14
C ARG A 48 -2.96 22.88 4.39
N SER A 49 -3.66 24.01 4.37
CA SER A 49 -3.81 24.91 5.53
C SER A 49 -4.72 24.34 6.63
N ILE A 50 -5.53 23.33 6.30
CA ILE A 50 -6.43 22.65 7.23
C ILE A 50 -5.61 21.75 8.15
N ASP A 51 -5.69 21.94 9.47
CA ASP A 51 -4.92 21.19 10.47
C ASP A 51 -4.95 19.66 10.27
N GLN A 52 -6.11 19.10 9.92
CA GLN A 52 -6.25 17.65 9.72
C GLN A 52 -5.47 17.11 8.52
N MET A 53 -5.05 17.96 7.57
CA MET A 53 -4.21 17.56 6.45
C MET A 53 -2.80 17.17 6.89
N GLU A 54 -2.33 17.65 8.04
CA GLU A 54 -1.08 17.16 8.64
C GLU A 54 -1.14 15.65 8.86
N ASN A 55 -2.26 15.15 9.40
CA ASN A 55 -2.47 13.72 9.59
C ASN A 55 -2.61 12.98 8.26
N VAL A 56 -3.31 13.53 7.27
CA VAL A 56 -3.44 12.88 5.95
C VAL A 56 -2.07 12.66 5.32
N ILE A 57 -1.19 13.67 5.39
CA ILE A 57 0.18 13.58 4.87
C ILE A 57 1.00 12.61 5.70
N ALA A 58 0.92 12.65 7.03
CA ALA A 58 1.64 11.72 7.90
C ALA A 58 1.31 10.25 7.59
N TYR A 59 0.03 9.90 7.47
CA TYR A 59 -0.37 8.52 7.13
C TYR A 59 -0.04 8.13 5.69
N ARG A 60 0.01 9.09 4.76
CA ARG A 60 0.53 8.86 3.41
C ARG A 60 2.02 8.51 3.45
N ASP A 61 2.81 9.28 4.19
CA ASP A 61 4.25 9.05 4.35
C ASP A 61 4.52 7.72 5.09
N ASP A 62 3.73 7.39 6.12
CA ASP A 62 3.77 6.08 6.80
C ASP A 62 3.43 4.93 5.85
N THR A 63 2.51 5.13 4.91
CA THR A 63 2.19 4.13 3.87
C THR A 63 3.41 3.84 3.00
N GLU A 64 4.09 4.89 2.52
CA GLU A 64 5.32 4.75 1.72
C GLU A 64 6.40 4.00 2.51
N HIS A 65 6.60 4.37 3.78
CA HIS A 65 7.54 3.69 4.68
C HIS A 65 7.22 2.21 4.89
N PHE A 66 5.95 1.85 5.18
CA PHE A 66 5.58 0.46 5.41
C PHE A 66 5.58 -0.39 4.14
N LEU A 67 5.34 0.21 2.96
CA LEU A 67 5.56 -0.48 1.68
C LEU A 67 7.05 -0.82 1.49
N GLU A 68 7.96 0.11 1.78
CA GLU A 68 9.41 -0.12 1.69
C GLU A 68 9.90 -1.20 2.66
N GLU A 69 9.28 -1.32 3.84
CA GLU A 69 9.57 -2.37 4.83
C GLU A 69 8.89 -3.72 4.55
N GLU A 70 8.11 -3.84 3.47
CA GLU A 70 7.26 -4.99 3.16
C GLU A 70 6.24 -5.32 4.29
N ASP A 71 5.84 -4.33 5.10
CA ASP A 71 4.77 -4.47 6.10
C ASP A 71 3.42 -4.06 5.52
N PHE A 72 2.88 -4.93 4.66
CA PHE A 72 1.70 -4.61 3.87
C PHE A 72 0.40 -4.49 4.71
N ILE A 73 0.37 -5.03 5.94
CA ILE A 73 -0.77 -4.81 6.84
C ILE A 73 -0.77 -3.36 7.32
N ARG A 74 0.36 -2.87 7.86
CA ARG A 74 0.46 -1.48 8.33
C ARG A 74 0.38 -0.47 7.19
N ALA A 75 0.91 -0.81 6.02
CA ALA A 75 0.78 0.02 4.82
C ALA A 75 -0.69 0.17 4.40
N TRP A 76 -1.43 -0.95 4.34
CA TRP A 76 -2.86 -0.93 4.01
C TRP A 76 -3.69 -0.15 5.04
N GLU A 77 -3.44 -0.36 6.34
CA GLU A 77 -4.14 0.37 7.40
C GLU A 77 -3.90 1.89 7.30
N SER A 78 -2.65 2.29 7.04
CA SER A 78 -2.26 3.70 6.96
C SER A 78 -2.90 4.40 5.76
N VAL A 79 -2.88 3.79 4.57
CA VAL A 79 -3.45 4.41 3.37
C VAL A 79 -4.97 4.58 3.50
N ILE A 80 -5.66 3.60 4.08
CA ILE A 80 -7.11 3.67 4.30
C ILE A 80 -7.45 4.72 5.36
N TYR A 81 -6.63 4.87 6.40
CA TYR A 81 -6.83 5.91 7.40
C TYR A 81 -6.67 7.32 6.81
N ALA A 82 -5.63 7.54 5.99
CA ALA A 82 -5.43 8.79 5.27
C ALA A 82 -6.63 9.14 4.38
N TRP A 83 -7.13 8.17 3.61
CA TRP A 83 -8.35 8.32 2.79
C TRP A 83 -9.58 8.67 3.64
N GLY A 84 -9.78 8.00 4.78
CA GLY A 84 -10.89 8.24 5.68
C GLY A 84 -10.95 9.68 6.18
N ILE A 85 -9.81 10.26 6.55
CA ILE A 85 -9.71 11.67 6.93
C ILE A 85 -10.02 12.57 5.72
N LEU A 86 -9.35 12.35 4.58
CA LEU A 86 -9.50 13.19 3.40
C LEU A 86 -10.96 13.25 2.91
N GLU A 87 -11.61 12.09 2.75
CA GLU A 87 -13.02 12.04 2.32
C GLU A 87 -13.95 12.70 3.33
N THR A 88 -13.64 12.61 4.63
CA THR A 88 -14.42 13.27 5.67
C THR A 88 -14.32 14.79 5.55
N LEU A 89 -13.12 15.33 5.34
CA LEU A 89 -12.91 16.76 5.11
C LEU A 89 -13.65 17.25 3.85
N GLU A 90 -13.62 16.45 2.77
CA GLU A 90 -14.37 16.74 1.55
C GLU A 90 -15.87 16.79 1.79
N ARG A 91 -16.44 15.80 2.49
CA ARG A 91 -17.88 15.77 2.79
C ARG A 91 -18.34 16.85 3.75
N LEU A 92 -17.42 17.39 4.57
CA LEU A 92 -17.68 18.51 5.46
C LEU A 92 -17.48 19.87 4.78
N GLY A 93 -17.15 19.90 3.48
CA GLY A 93 -16.95 21.14 2.72
C GLY A 93 -15.73 21.93 3.18
N LYS A 94 -14.70 21.28 3.75
CA LYS A 94 -13.53 21.99 4.30
C LYS A 94 -12.60 22.59 3.23
N PHE A 95 -12.79 22.22 1.98
CA PHE A 95 -12.01 22.70 0.83
C PHE A 95 -12.81 23.65 -0.09
N GLU A 96 -14.06 23.98 0.26
CA GLU A 96 -14.89 24.92 -0.49
C GLU A 96 -14.77 26.31 0.16
N GLU A 97 -14.41 27.34 -0.62
CA GLU A 97 -14.43 28.76 -0.20
C GLU A 97 -15.86 29.30 -0.05
#